data_AF-A0A0F9HN11-F1
#
_entry.id   AF-A0A0F9HN11-F1
#
_cell.length_a   1.000
_cell.length_b   1.000
_cell.length_c   1.000
_cell.angle_alpha   90.00
_cell.angle_beta   90.00
_cell.angle_gamma   90.00
#
_symmetry.space_group_name_H-M   'P 1'
#
loop_
_entity.id
_entity.type
_entity.pdbx_description
1 polymer ?
#
loop_
_entity_poly.entity_id
_entity_poly.type
_entity_poly.pdbx_seq_one_letter_code
_entity_poly.pdbx_strand_id
1 'polypeptide(L)'
;MKYLGKPVFIRRRTEAEIEEAKAVDVSTLPDPIAQNENLSGDVPATDENRALDETGEWLVQMGVCTHLGCVPLGDAGDFGGWFCPCHGSHYDTAGRIRKGPAPENLHIPVASFADETTIVLG
;
A
#
# COMPACT_ATOMS: atom_id res chain seq x y z
N MET A 1 -12.25 5.52 3.12
CA MET A 1 -12.78 5.95 4.44
C MET A 1 -11.94 7.12 4.96
N LYS A 2 -12.34 7.84 6.03
CA LYS A 2 -11.54 8.90 6.66
C LYS A 2 -11.06 8.46 8.05
N TYR A 3 -9.76 8.53 8.34
CA TYR A 3 -9.11 8.20 9.60
C TYR A 3 -8.10 9.31 9.94
N LEU A 4 -8.14 9.84 11.17
CA LEU A 4 -7.31 10.99 11.61
C LEU A 4 -7.28 12.16 10.61
N GLY A 5 -8.42 12.46 9.98
CA GLY A 5 -8.52 13.55 9.00
C GLY A 5 -8.11 13.19 7.57
N LYS A 6 -7.49 12.03 7.35
CA LYS A 6 -6.89 11.60 6.08
C LYS A 6 -7.62 10.39 5.48
N PRO A 7 -7.55 10.15 4.16
CA PRO A 7 -8.15 8.96 3.55
C PRO A 7 -7.37 7.68 3.90
N VAL A 8 -8.11 6.59 4.08
CA VAL A 8 -7.60 5.21 4.12
C VAL A 8 -8.26 4.41 3.01
N PHE A 9 -7.43 3.70 2.26
CA PHE A 9 -7.84 2.72 1.26
C PHE A 9 -7.88 1.33 1.90
N ILE A 10 -8.99 0.64 1.68
CA ILE A 10 -9.16 -0.77 2.02
C ILE A 10 -9.53 -1.44 0.70
N ARG A 11 -8.60 -2.20 0.13
CA ARG A 11 -8.79 -2.92 -1.13
C ARG A 11 -8.78 -4.41 -0.84
N ARG A 12 -9.83 -5.10 -1.29
CA ARG A 12 -9.80 -6.55 -1.44
C ARG A 12 -9.21 -6.84 -2.82
N ARG A 13 -7.98 -7.35 -2.85
CA ARG A 13 -7.20 -7.60 -4.06
C ARG A 13 -7.68 -8.88 -4.76
N THR A 14 -7.54 -8.89 -6.06
CA THR A 14 -7.71 -10.08 -6.90
C THR A 14 -6.48 -10.97 -6.82
N GLU A 15 -6.64 -12.24 -7.18
CA GLU A 15 -5.53 -13.22 -7.24
C GLU A 15 -4.39 -12.73 -8.15
N ALA A 16 -4.73 -12.18 -9.34
CA ALA A 16 -3.74 -11.64 -10.27
C ALA A 16 -2.92 -10.49 -9.67
N GLU A 17 -3.56 -9.59 -8.89
CA GLU A 17 -2.85 -8.49 -8.22
C GLU A 17 -1.88 -8.98 -7.14
N ILE A 18 -2.27 -10.02 -6.41
CA ILE A 18 -1.45 -10.66 -5.37
C ILE A 18 -0.26 -11.36 -6.02
N GLU A 19 -0.48 -12.14 -7.09
CA GLU A 19 0.59 -12.80 -7.85
C GLU A 19 1.58 -11.79 -8.44
N GLU A 20 1.09 -10.72 -9.06
CA GLU A 20 1.94 -9.65 -9.58
C GLU A 20 2.77 -9.01 -8.46
N ALA A 21 2.16 -8.73 -7.31
CA ALA A 21 2.86 -8.11 -6.20
C ALA A 21 3.96 -9.01 -5.60
N LYS A 22 3.70 -10.32 -5.51
CA LYS A 22 4.65 -11.34 -5.03
C LYS A 22 5.84 -11.54 -5.96
N ALA A 23 5.65 -11.33 -7.27
CA ALA A 23 6.71 -11.50 -8.26
C ALA A 23 7.76 -10.37 -8.26
N VAL A 24 7.53 -9.28 -7.51
CA VAL A 24 8.43 -8.13 -7.46
C VAL A 24 9.64 -8.40 -6.56
N ASP A 25 10.85 -8.24 -7.11
CA ASP A 25 12.07 -8.15 -6.32
C ASP A 25 12.13 -6.78 -5.60
N VAL A 26 11.77 -6.81 -4.32
CA VAL A 26 11.61 -5.60 -3.50
C VAL A 26 12.92 -4.87 -3.23
N SER A 27 14.06 -5.54 -3.38
CA SER A 27 15.38 -4.91 -3.21
C SER A 27 15.70 -3.89 -4.30
N THR A 28 14.97 -3.94 -5.42
CA THR A 28 15.14 -3.04 -6.57
C THR A 28 14.21 -1.83 -6.52
N LEU A 29 13.30 -1.77 -5.54
CA LEU A 29 12.32 -0.70 -5.43
C LEU A 29 12.94 0.61 -4.92
N PRO A 30 12.38 1.77 -5.30
CA PRO A 30 12.76 3.06 -4.70
C PRO A 30 12.66 3.05 -3.17
N ASP A 31 11.64 2.39 -2.62
CA ASP A 31 11.50 2.13 -1.18
C ASP A 31 11.40 0.61 -0.94
N PRO A 32 12.48 -0.04 -0.48
CA PRO A 32 12.48 -1.46 -0.18
C PRO A 32 11.86 -1.80 1.19
N ILE A 33 11.38 -0.81 1.96
CA ILE A 33 10.84 -0.99 3.33
C ILE A 33 9.31 -1.06 3.31
N ALA A 34 8.73 -1.95 4.11
CA ALA A 34 7.30 -2.21 4.08
C ALA A 34 6.42 -1.04 4.54
N GLN A 35 6.96 -0.04 5.26
CA GLN A 35 6.19 1.08 5.82
C GLN A 35 4.92 0.62 6.55
N ASN A 36 5.04 -0.42 7.39
CA ASN A 36 3.92 -1.08 8.05
C ASN A 36 4.03 -0.98 9.57
N GLU A 37 3.15 -0.17 10.16
CA GLU A 37 3.14 0.09 11.61
C GLU A 37 2.74 -1.13 12.46
N ASN A 38 2.20 -2.19 11.83
CA ASN A 38 1.86 -3.44 12.52
C ASN A 38 3.08 -4.35 12.73
N LEU A 39 4.20 -4.07 12.06
CA LEU A 39 5.42 -4.88 12.09
C LEU A 39 6.53 -4.16 12.85
N SER A 40 7.41 -4.93 13.49
CA SER A 40 8.50 -4.36 14.29
C SER A 40 9.75 -4.10 13.43
N GLY A 41 10.12 -2.82 13.33
CA GLY A 41 11.33 -2.37 12.64
C GLY A 41 11.22 -2.35 11.12
N ASP A 42 12.35 -2.08 10.47
CA ASP A 42 12.43 -1.97 9.02
C ASP A 42 12.46 -3.38 8.40
N VAL A 43 11.31 -3.83 7.94
CA VAL A 43 11.15 -5.10 7.23
C VAL A 43 11.02 -4.88 5.72
N PRO A 44 11.46 -5.83 4.86
CA PRO A 44 11.36 -5.68 3.41
C PRO A 44 9.91 -5.52 2.92
N ALA A 45 9.69 -4.73 1.88
CA ALA A 45 8.38 -4.45 1.26
C ALA A 45 7.81 -5.62 0.43
N THR A 46 8.00 -6.87 0.89
CA THR A 46 7.38 -8.05 0.26
C THR A 46 5.87 -7.95 0.33
N ASP A 47 5.17 -8.65 -0.56
CA ASP A 47 3.71 -8.61 -0.60
C ASP A 47 3.09 -9.02 0.74
N GLU A 48 3.69 -10.03 1.38
CA GLU A 48 3.27 -10.57 2.68
C GLU A 48 3.39 -9.53 3.79
N ASN A 49 4.44 -8.70 3.77
CA ASN A 49 4.64 -7.64 4.76
C ASN A 49 3.77 -6.40 4.48
N ARG A 50 3.10 -6.35 3.31
CA ARG A 50 2.22 -5.25 2.91
C ARG A 50 0.74 -5.58 3.10
N ALA A 51 0.36 -6.85 3.05
CA ALA A 51 -1.00 -7.29 3.31
C ALA A 51 -1.36 -7.26 4.80
N LEU A 52 -2.67 -7.16 5.09
CA LEU A 52 -3.20 -7.27 6.44
C LEU A 52 -3.29 -8.72 6.91
N ASP A 53 -3.39 -9.67 5.97
CA ASP A 53 -3.59 -11.08 6.24
C ASP A 53 -2.73 -11.98 5.36
N GLU A 54 -2.55 -13.24 5.78
CA GLU A 54 -1.64 -14.20 5.12
C GLU A 54 -2.09 -14.56 3.69
N THR A 55 -3.37 -14.41 3.36
CA THR A 55 -3.87 -14.67 2.00
C THR A 55 -3.40 -13.62 1.01
N GLY A 56 -3.08 -12.41 1.49
CA GLY A 56 -2.80 -11.25 0.66
C GLY A 56 -4.05 -10.52 0.16
N GLU A 57 -5.26 -11.01 0.44
CA GLU A 57 -6.48 -10.39 -0.10
C GLU A 57 -6.69 -8.97 0.43
N TRP A 58 -6.37 -8.69 1.68
CA TRP A 58 -6.70 -7.40 2.28
C TRP A 58 -5.49 -6.47 2.34
N LEU A 59 -5.57 -5.37 1.58
CA LEU A 59 -4.59 -4.31 1.61
C LEU A 59 -5.20 -3.04 2.23
N VAL A 60 -4.66 -2.64 3.38
CA VAL A 60 -5.09 -1.46 4.13
C VAL A 60 -3.95 -0.46 4.19
N GLN A 61 -4.16 0.73 3.63
CA GLN A 61 -3.08 1.73 3.51
C GLN A 61 -3.63 3.15 3.54
N MET A 62 -2.78 4.08 3.95
CA MET A 62 -3.06 5.51 3.89
C MET A 62 -3.17 5.96 2.44
N GLY A 63 -4.32 6.55 2.08
CA GLY A 63 -4.55 7.10 0.74
C GLY A 63 -3.88 8.46 0.53
N VAL A 64 -2.65 8.60 1.01
CA VAL A 64 -1.93 9.87 1.13
C VAL A 64 -0.57 9.69 0.47
N CYS A 65 -0.40 10.29 -0.70
CA CYS A 65 0.86 10.25 -1.43
C CYS A 65 1.99 10.77 -0.54
N THR A 66 3.04 9.97 -0.42
CA THR A 66 4.23 10.24 0.41
C THR A 66 5.11 11.37 -0.13
N HIS A 67 4.84 11.88 -1.34
CA HIS A 67 5.48 13.11 -1.81
C HIS A 67 5.02 14.34 -1.02
N LEU A 68 3.76 14.78 -1.23
CA LEU A 68 3.20 16.01 -0.65
C LEU A 68 1.73 15.88 -0.23
N GLY A 69 1.25 14.65 -0.02
CA GLY A 69 -0.03 14.39 0.66
C GLY A 69 -1.29 14.41 -0.20
N CYS A 70 -1.18 14.57 -1.53
CA CYS A 70 -2.33 14.37 -2.43
C CYS A 70 -2.91 12.96 -2.33
N VAL A 71 -4.17 12.80 -2.70
CA VAL A 71 -4.83 11.49 -2.72
C VAL A 71 -4.53 10.78 -4.05
N PRO A 72 -3.86 9.61 -4.06
CA PRO A 72 -3.68 8.83 -5.27
C PRO A 72 -5.01 8.28 -5.79
N LEU A 73 -5.16 8.21 -7.12
CA LEU A 73 -6.27 7.56 -7.80
C LEU A 73 -6.00 6.06 -7.89
N GLY A 74 -6.96 5.21 -7.53
CA GLY A 74 -6.83 3.75 -7.67
C GLY A 74 -7.11 3.26 -9.09
N ASP A 75 -6.74 2.00 -9.36
CA ASP A 75 -6.88 1.34 -10.67
C ASP A 75 -6.27 2.18 -11.81
N ALA A 76 -5.14 2.83 -11.53
CA ALA A 76 -4.54 3.84 -12.39
C ALA A 76 -3.00 3.82 -12.36
N GLY A 77 -2.42 4.36 -13.43
CA GLY A 77 -0.96 4.45 -13.61
C GLY A 77 -0.35 3.18 -14.21
N ASP A 78 0.96 3.26 -14.46
CA ASP A 78 1.72 2.26 -15.22
C ASP A 78 1.88 0.89 -14.54
N PHE A 79 1.49 0.73 -13.27
CA PHE A 79 1.78 -0.47 -12.44
C PHE A 79 0.53 -1.09 -11.80
N GLY A 80 -0.66 -0.84 -12.36
CA GLY A 80 -1.90 -1.50 -11.94
C GLY A 80 -2.44 -1.11 -10.56
N GLY A 81 -1.74 -0.28 -9.79
CA GLY A 81 -2.13 0.15 -8.45
C GLY A 81 -2.72 1.55 -8.42
N TRP A 82 -1.89 2.53 -8.04
CA TRP A 82 -2.32 3.91 -7.83
C TRP A 82 -1.49 4.93 -8.59
N PHE A 83 -2.14 6.01 -9.00
CA PHE A 83 -1.50 7.16 -9.64
C PHE A 83 -1.79 8.45 -8.88
N CYS A 84 -0.75 9.18 -8.49
CA CYS A 84 -0.87 10.50 -7.89
C CYS A 84 -0.73 11.60 -8.95
N PRO A 85 -1.84 12.28 -9.33
CA PRO A 85 -1.84 13.22 -10.46
C PRO A 85 -1.14 14.54 -10.17
N CYS A 86 -0.85 14.85 -8.90
CA CYS A 86 -0.23 16.12 -8.54
C CYS A 86 1.17 16.28 -9.14
N HIS A 87 1.98 15.21 -9.10
CA HIS A 87 3.37 15.24 -9.59
C HIS A 87 3.80 13.93 -10.28
N GLY A 88 2.86 13.03 -10.57
CA GLY A 88 3.11 11.83 -11.37
C GLY A 88 3.80 10.68 -10.62
N SER A 89 3.47 10.46 -9.35
CA SER A 89 3.93 9.26 -8.63
C SER A 89 3.05 8.06 -8.98
N HIS A 90 3.66 6.89 -9.19
CA HIS A 90 2.97 5.63 -9.49
C HIS A 90 3.28 4.58 -8.44
N TYR A 91 2.25 3.90 -7.95
CA TYR A 91 2.34 2.83 -6.98
C TYR A 91 1.80 1.53 -7.59
N ASP A 92 2.40 0.40 -7.25
CA ASP A 92 1.93 -0.92 -7.71
C ASP A 92 0.75 -1.45 -6.89
N THR A 93 0.30 -2.68 -7.19
CA THR A 93 -0.84 -3.36 -6.56
C THR A 93 -0.69 -3.64 -5.06
N ALA A 94 0.52 -3.48 -4.49
CA ALA A 94 0.81 -3.53 -3.05
C ALA A 94 1.01 -2.12 -2.43
N GLY A 95 0.72 -1.06 -3.19
CA GLY A 95 0.89 0.32 -2.76
C GLY A 95 2.36 0.76 -2.67
N ARG A 96 3.26 0.05 -3.36
CA ARG A 96 4.70 0.35 -3.32
C ARG A 96 5.06 1.34 -4.39
N ILE A 97 5.88 2.35 -4.07
CA ILE A 97 6.30 3.38 -5.02
C ILE A 97 7.17 2.75 -6.11
N ARG A 98 6.85 3.03 -7.38
CA ARG A 98 7.57 2.49 -8.54
C ARG A 98 8.23 3.55 -9.39
N LYS A 99 7.65 4.75 -9.42
CA LYS A 99 8.06 5.85 -10.29
C LYS A 99 7.57 7.19 -9.73
N GLY A 100 8.31 8.25 -9.99
CA GLY A 100 7.95 9.63 -9.66
C GLY A 100 8.62 10.14 -8.37
N PRO A 101 8.22 11.33 -7.89
CA PRO A 101 8.92 12.03 -6.82
C PRO A 101 8.55 11.60 -5.39
N ALA A 102 7.58 10.70 -5.22
CA ALA A 102 7.28 10.14 -3.91
C ALA A 102 8.49 9.31 -3.42
N PRO A 103 8.96 9.50 -2.18
CA PRO A 103 10.13 8.79 -1.68
C PRO A 103 9.81 7.40 -1.12
N GLU A 104 8.56 7.16 -0.71
CA GLU A 104 8.18 6.00 0.10
C GLU A 104 6.93 5.30 -0.42
N ASN A 105 6.77 4.04 -0.03
CA ASN A 105 5.54 3.26 -0.19
C ASN A 105 4.38 3.92 0.58
N LEU A 106 3.13 3.73 0.13
CA LEU A 106 1.98 4.23 0.90
C LEU A 106 1.95 3.55 2.27
N HIS A 107 1.94 4.34 3.35
CA HIS A 107 2.04 3.81 4.72
C HIS A 107 0.86 2.92 5.08
N ILE A 108 1.11 1.82 5.79
CA ILE A 108 0.08 0.95 6.33
C ILE A 108 -0.13 1.36 7.79
N PRO A 109 -1.33 1.86 8.17
CA PRO A 109 -1.63 2.21 9.55
C PRO A 109 -1.78 0.96 10.41
N VAL A 110 -1.74 1.13 11.74
CA VAL A 110 -2.18 0.07 12.65
C VAL A 110 -3.60 -0.38 12.29
N ALA A 111 -3.75 -1.68 11.97
CA ALA A 111 -5.01 -2.26 11.55
C ALA A 111 -5.04 -3.75 11.90
N SER A 112 -6.24 -4.27 12.21
CA SER A 112 -6.45 -5.71 12.44
C SER A 112 -7.88 -6.11 12.16
N PHE A 113 -8.13 -7.41 11.96
CA PHE A 113 -9.48 -7.96 11.97
C PHE A 113 -9.96 -8.15 13.41
N ALA A 114 -11.11 -7.56 13.75
CA ALA A 114 -11.81 -7.87 15.00
C ALA A 114 -12.64 -9.16 14.90
N ASP A 115 -13.15 -9.44 13.69
CA ASP A 115 -13.89 -10.63 13.31
C ASP A 115 -13.79 -10.83 11.78
N GLU A 116 -14.49 -11.83 11.23
CA GLU A 116 -14.46 -12.18 9.80
C GLU A 116 -14.85 -11.05 8.83
N THR A 117 -15.53 -10.01 9.32
CA THR A 117 -16.12 -8.95 8.48
C THR A 117 -15.73 -7.53 8.89
N THR A 118 -15.02 -7.38 10.01
CA THR A 118 -14.72 -6.08 10.62
C THR A 118 -13.22 -5.84 10.73
N ILE A 119 -12.74 -4.78 10.05
CA ILE A 119 -11.39 -4.25 10.23
C ILE A 119 -11.43 -3.07 11.21
N VAL A 120 -10.57 -3.09 12.21
CA VAL A 120 -10.33 -1.99 13.15
C VAL A 120 -9.08 -1.23 12.71
N LEU A 121 -9.14 0.11 12.76
CA LEU A 121 -8.02 1.00 12.50
C LEU A 121 -7.63 1.69 13.82
N GLY A 122 -6.35 1.57 14.20
CA GLY A 122 -5.80 2.08 15.46
C GLY A 122 -5.96 1.15 16.66
#